data_AF-A0A933D5W3-F1
#
_entry.id   AF-A0A933D5W3-F1
#
_cell.length_a   1.000
_cell.length_b   1.000
_cell.length_c   1.000
_cell.angle_alpha   90.00
_cell.angle_beta   90.00
_cell.angle_gamma   90.00
#
_symmetry.space_group_name_H-M   'P 1'
#
loop_
_entity.id
_entity.type
_entity.pdbx_description
1 polymer ?
#
loop_
_entity_poly.entity_id
_entity_poly.type
_entity_poly.pdbx_seq_one_letter_code
_entity_poly.pdbx_strand_id
1 'polypeptide(L)'
;MSVVRYVKKLNYKVDLIEVKRFAKKKEELILLNKLEEEERPTSKKVTKGLEEYDQPFYEKFRNKNSVKQFFELANELERIVKANNWKLERKFNKYYVGFKHGFPNAFGIHWAGSKSLEVFLKLPKSQFAKMRKVIPYKSEYDEKWKQVTVRIDGQFNSKKLVPAFRMSYEYILGK
;
A
#
# COMPACT_ATOMS: atom_id res chain seq x y z
N MET A 1 16.96 -3.80 20.65
CA MET A 1 16.18 -4.97 21.09
C MET A 1 16.75 -5.40 22.44
N SER A 2 15.94 -5.49 23.51
CA SER A 2 16.45 -5.83 24.85
C SER A 2 16.84 -7.30 24.95
N VAL A 3 17.89 -7.62 25.73
CA VAL A 3 18.36 -9.00 26.01
C VAL A 3 17.23 -9.85 26.59
N VAL A 4 16.41 -9.28 27.48
CA VAL A 4 15.22 -9.94 28.07
C VAL A 4 14.26 -10.44 26.99
N ARG A 5 14.07 -9.64 25.92
CA ARG A 5 13.15 -9.97 24.82
C ARG A 5 13.71 -11.04 23.88
N TYR A 6 15.04 -11.12 23.75
CA TYR A 6 15.68 -12.15 22.95
C TYR A 6 15.56 -13.52 23.63
N VAL A 7 15.83 -13.56 24.94
CA VAL A 7 15.78 -14.78 25.75
C VAL A 7 14.39 -15.43 25.75
N LYS A 8 13.30 -14.67 25.84
CA LYS A 8 11.93 -15.21 25.78
C LYS A 8 11.57 -15.90 24.46
N LYS A 9 12.27 -15.59 23.37
CA LYS A 9 12.10 -16.28 22.08
C LYS A 9 12.81 -17.63 22.04
N LEU A 10 13.83 -17.79 22.88
CA LEU A 10 14.51 -19.05 23.10
C LEU A 10 13.61 -19.82 24.06
N ASN A 11 13.05 -20.95 23.63
CA ASN A 11 12.10 -21.74 24.43
C ASN A 11 12.79 -22.50 25.59
N TYR A 12 13.65 -21.81 26.34
CA TYR A 12 14.46 -22.32 27.44
C TYR A 12 14.15 -21.53 28.70
N LYS A 13 14.24 -22.20 29.85
CA LYS A 13 14.14 -21.54 31.15
C LYS A 13 15.46 -20.81 31.44
N VAL A 14 15.45 -19.49 31.34
CA VAL A 14 16.63 -18.65 31.53
C VAL A 14 16.27 -17.52 32.50
N ASP A 15 17.04 -17.41 33.58
CA ASP A 15 16.98 -16.29 34.51
C ASP A 15 18.04 -15.25 34.13
N LEU A 16 17.64 -13.97 34.04
CA LEU A 16 18.54 -12.87 33.75
C LEU A 16 18.82 -12.07 35.03
N ILE A 17 20.10 -12.01 35.39
CA ILE A 17 20.58 -11.35 36.60
C ILE A 17 21.61 -10.31 36.18
N GLU A 18 21.44 -9.08 36.65
CA GLU A 18 22.41 -8.00 36.54
C GLU A 18 23.16 -7.87 37.87
N VAL A 19 24.50 -7.90 37.81
CA VAL A 19 25.37 -7.71 38.97
C VAL A 19 26.10 -6.39 38.84
N LYS A 20 25.96 -5.53 39.86
CA LYS A 20 26.68 -4.25 39.97
C LYS A 20 27.56 -4.28 41.20
N ARG A 21 28.87 -4.13 41.00
CA ARG A 21 29.86 -4.09 42.07
C ARG A 21 30.30 -2.65 42.29
N PHE A 22 30.25 -2.19 43.54
CA PHE A 22 30.76 -0.90 43.98
C PHE A 22 31.87 -1.14 44.99
N ALA A 23 33.07 -0.66 44.71
CA ALA A 23 34.21 -0.78 45.62
C ALA A 23 34.68 0.62 46.05
N LYS A 24 34.81 0.84 47.36
CA LYS A 24 35.39 2.06 47.91
C LYS A 24 36.36 1.72 49.04
N LYS A 25 37.65 2.00 48.82
CA LYS A 25 38.76 1.70 49.74
C LYS A 25 38.79 0.21 50.14
N LYS A 26 38.34 -0.13 51.36
CA LYS A 26 38.31 -1.51 51.90
C LYS A 26 36.90 -2.11 51.95
N GLU A 27 35.89 -1.38 51.49
CA GLU A 27 34.50 -1.83 51.50
C GLU A 27 34.05 -2.16 50.08
N GLU A 28 33.29 -3.24 49.97
CA GLU A 28 32.70 -3.72 48.73
C GLU A 28 31.19 -3.92 48.92
N LEU A 29 30.42 -3.45 47.95
CA LEU A 29 28.97 -3.54 47.92
C LEU A 29 28.57 -4.16 46.58
N ILE A 30 27.86 -5.28 46.64
CA ILE A 30 27.36 -5.99 45.45
C ILE A 30 25.85 -5.84 45.41
N LEU A 31 25.33 -5.28 44.33
CA LEU A 31 23.91 -5.20 44.04
C LEU A 31 23.55 -6.26 42.98
N LEU A 32 22.60 -7.12 43.32
CA LEU A 32 22.03 -8.14 42.45
C LEU A 32 20.61 -7.73 42.06
N ASN A 33 20.39 -7.47 40.78
CA ASN A 33 19.06 -7.19 40.23
C ASN A 33 18.61 -8.37 39.37
N LYS A 34 17.43 -8.91 39.65
CA LYS A 34 16.75 -9.81 38.70
C LYS A 34 16.04 -8.96 37.65
N LEU A 35 16.33 -9.20 36.37
CA LEU A 35 15.72 -8.46 35.28
C LEU A 35 14.42 -9.13 34.84
N GLU A 36 13.29 -8.48 35.14
CA GLU A 36 11.96 -8.91 34.70
C GLU A 36 11.46 -8.01 33.54
N GLU A 37 10.65 -8.55 32.64
CA GLU A 37 10.07 -7.77 31.56
C GLU A 37 8.92 -6.92 32.10
N GLU A 38 8.95 -5.60 31.88
CA GLU A 38 7.79 -4.75 32.13
C GLU A 38 6.61 -5.25 31.28
N GLU A 39 5.49 -5.60 31.93
CA GLU A 39 4.24 -5.92 31.25
C GLU A 39 3.73 -4.68 30.51
N ARG A 40 4.11 -4.56 29.24
CA ARG A 40 3.49 -3.58 28.36
C ARG A 40 2.10 -4.12 28.02
N PRO A 41 1.03 -3.34 28.23
CA PRO A 41 -0.29 -3.75 27.77
C PRO A 41 -0.21 -3.97 26.26
N THR A 42 -0.32 -5.24 25.85
CA THR A 42 -0.54 -5.57 24.45
C THR A 42 -1.91 -4.99 24.10
N SER A 43 -1.94 -3.83 23.44
CA SER A 43 -3.20 -3.29 22.94
C SER A 43 -3.74 -4.27 21.91
N LYS A 44 -4.65 -5.14 22.34
CA LYS A 44 -5.44 -5.97 21.45
C LYS A 44 -6.30 -4.99 20.65
N LYS A 45 -5.83 -4.62 19.46
CA LYS A 45 -6.61 -3.77 18.55
C LYS A 45 -7.86 -4.57 18.19
N VAL A 46 -9.02 -4.08 18.61
CA VAL A 46 -10.31 -4.60 18.18
C VAL A 46 -10.33 -4.58 16.65
N THR A 47 -10.64 -5.73 16.04
CA THR A 47 -10.81 -5.83 14.59
C THR A 47 -11.98 -4.93 14.20
N LYS A 48 -11.69 -3.85 13.46
CA LYS A 48 -12.75 -2.99 12.90
C LYS A 48 -13.47 -3.74 11.78
N GLY A 49 -14.76 -3.50 11.64
CA GLY A 49 -15.56 -4.00 10.50
C GLY A 49 -15.01 -3.53 9.16
N LEU A 50 -15.51 -4.14 8.07
CA LEU A 50 -15.19 -3.72 6.71
C LEU A 50 -15.63 -2.26 6.51
N GLU A 51 -14.65 -1.38 6.32
CA GLU A 51 -14.88 0.05 6.08
C GLU A 51 -15.37 0.24 4.63
N GLU A 52 -16.48 0.97 4.46
CA GLU A 52 -16.94 1.39 3.15
C GLU A 52 -16.12 2.61 2.67
N TYR A 53 -15.59 2.52 1.45
CA TYR A 53 -14.75 3.57 0.87
C TYR A 53 -15.54 4.36 -0.17
N ASP A 54 -16.52 5.12 0.31
CA ASP A 54 -17.39 5.98 -0.47
C ASP A 54 -16.86 7.42 -0.58
N GLN A 55 -17.60 8.29 -1.26
CA GLN A 55 -17.20 9.69 -1.43
C GLN A 55 -17.00 10.43 -0.09
N PRO A 56 -17.95 10.39 0.88
CA PRO A 56 -17.76 10.94 2.22
C PRO A 56 -16.48 10.49 2.91
N PHE A 57 -16.12 9.21 2.80
CA PHE A 57 -14.86 8.70 3.35
C PHE A 57 -13.66 9.46 2.79
N TYR A 58 -13.54 9.59 1.47
CA TYR A 58 -12.38 10.26 0.89
C TYR A 58 -12.37 11.77 1.19
N GLU A 59 -13.52 12.43 1.21
CA GLU A 59 -13.62 13.87 1.51
C GLU A 59 -13.12 14.22 2.92
N LYS A 60 -13.17 13.28 3.87
CA LYS A 60 -12.60 13.45 5.22
C LYS A 60 -11.07 13.58 5.23
N PHE A 61 -10.39 12.94 4.29
CA PHE A 61 -8.92 12.82 4.29
C PHE A 61 -8.25 13.51 3.09
N ARG A 62 -9.02 13.90 2.08
CA ARG A 62 -8.53 14.39 0.79
C ARG A 62 -9.23 15.69 0.40
N ASN A 63 -8.64 16.40 -0.56
CA ASN A 63 -9.26 17.60 -1.09
C ASN A 63 -10.54 17.26 -1.87
N LYS A 64 -11.65 17.97 -1.60
CA LYS A 64 -12.96 17.73 -2.23
C LYS A 64 -12.94 17.73 -3.76
N ASN A 65 -12.19 18.66 -4.37
CA ASN A 65 -12.09 18.72 -5.83
C ASN A 65 -11.38 17.50 -6.41
N SER A 66 -10.31 17.05 -5.75
CA SER A 66 -9.60 15.83 -6.13
C SER A 66 -10.46 14.57 -5.91
N VAL A 67 -11.31 14.55 -4.88
CA VAL A 67 -12.26 13.44 -4.67
C VAL A 67 -13.28 13.40 -5.80
N LYS A 68 -13.86 14.55 -6.17
CA LYS A 68 -14.76 14.63 -7.32
C LYS A 68 -14.09 14.10 -8.59
N GLN A 69 -12.87 14.57 -8.89
CA GLN A 69 -12.09 14.10 -10.04
C GLN A 69 -11.82 12.58 -9.99
N PHE A 70 -11.54 12.04 -8.80
CA PHE A 70 -11.31 10.61 -8.59
C PHE A 70 -12.53 9.77 -8.96
N PHE A 71 -13.74 10.16 -8.51
CA PHE A 71 -14.98 9.45 -8.84
C PHE A 71 -15.39 9.63 -10.30
N GLU A 72 -15.24 10.83 -10.86
CA GLU A 72 -15.51 11.09 -12.28
C GLU A 72 -14.66 10.21 -13.18
N LEU A 73 -13.36 10.13 -12.89
CA LEU A 73 -12.44 9.28 -13.62
C LEU A 73 -12.72 7.79 -13.38
N ALA A 74 -13.07 7.38 -12.16
CA ALA A 74 -13.46 6.00 -11.88
C ALA A 74 -14.70 5.59 -12.71
N ASN A 75 -15.67 6.48 -12.87
CA ASN A 75 -16.84 6.26 -13.72
C ASN A 75 -16.46 6.22 -15.20
N GLU A 76 -15.52 7.06 -15.65
CA GLU A 76 -15.02 7.03 -17.02
C GLU A 76 -14.29 5.73 -17.35
N LEU A 77 -13.40 5.26 -16.47
CA LEU A 77 -12.72 3.98 -16.63
C LEU A 77 -13.71 2.81 -16.66
N GLU A 78 -14.77 2.86 -15.86
CA GLU A 78 -15.81 1.85 -15.90
C GLU A 78 -16.55 1.82 -17.25
N ARG A 79 -16.82 2.99 -17.85
CA ARG A 79 -17.38 3.06 -19.21
C ARG A 79 -16.42 2.46 -20.24
N ILE A 80 -15.12 2.71 -20.13
CA ILE A 80 -14.11 2.11 -21.02
C ILE A 80 -14.11 0.58 -20.89
N VAL A 81 -14.13 0.06 -19.65
CA VAL A 81 -14.19 -1.37 -19.36
C VAL A 81 -15.41 -2.01 -20.01
N LYS A 82 -16.60 -1.41 -19.81
CA LYS A 82 -17.85 -1.90 -20.40
C LYS A 82 -17.84 -1.83 -21.92
N ALA A 83 -17.37 -0.72 -22.51
CA ALA A 83 -17.30 -0.54 -23.95
C ALA A 83 -16.35 -1.53 -24.65
N ASN A 84 -15.28 -1.96 -23.96
CA ASN A 84 -14.34 -2.96 -24.49
C ASN A 84 -14.69 -4.41 -24.10
N ASN A 85 -15.83 -4.62 -23.42
CA ASN A 85 -16.26 -5.94 -22.93
C ASN A 85 -15.19 -6.64 -22.05
N TRP A 86 -14.46 -5.86 -21.25
CA TRP A 86 -13.48 -6.42 -20.32
C TRP A 86 -14.20 -6.92 -19.07
N LYS A 87 -13.92 -8.16 -18.65
CA LYS A 87 -14.51 -8.79 -17.46
C LYS A 87 -13.81 -8.31 -16.19
N LEU A 88 -13.88 -7.01 -15.92
CA LEU A 88 -13.27 -6.37 -14.76
C LEU A 88 -14.33 -5.82 -13.81
N GLU A 89 -14.17 -6.11 -12.53
CA GLU A 89 -14.98 -5.57 -11.45
C GLU A 89 -14.32 -4.32 -10.87
N ARG A 90 -15.10 -3.26 -10.66
CA ARG A 90 -14.63 -2.04 -9.99
C ARG A 90 -14.71 -2.21 -8.47
N LYS A 91 -13.60 -1.95 -7.77
CA LYS A 91 -13.53 -2.01 -6.31
C LYS A 91 -12.82 -0.80 -5.71
N PHE A 92 -13.51 -0.08 -4.82
CA PHE A 92 -12.93 1.00 -4.03
C PHE A 92 -12.18 0.45 -2.81
N ASN A 93 -11.02 1.02 -2.53
CA ASN A 93 -10.16 0.72 -1.40
C ASN A 93 -9.62 2.03 -0.84
N LYS A 94 -9.23 2.05 0.44
CA LYS A 94 -8.72 3.24 1.14
C LYS A 94 -7.82 4.20 0.35
N TYR A 95 -6.93 3.69 -0.49
CA TYR A 95 -5.95 4.49 -1.23
C TYR A 95 -6.11 4.44 -2.75
N TYR A 96 -7.05 3.65 -3.29
CA TYR A 96 -7.19 3.45 -4.72
C TYR A 96 -8.54 2.83 -5.09
N VAL A 97 -8.95 3.02 -6.33
CA VAL A 97 -9.99 2.23 -6.99
C VAL A 97 -9.31 1.35 -8.03
N GLY A 98 -9.61 0.05 -8.00
CA GLY A 98 -9.04 -0.94 -8.92
C GLY A 98 -10.10 -1.56 -9.80
N PHE A 99 -9.73 -1.89 -11.02
CA PHE A 99 -10.47 -2.74 -11.94
C PHE A 99 -9.79 -4.10 -11.98
N LYS A 100 -10.47 -5.13 -11.48
CA LYS A 100 -9.87 -6.43 -11.16
C LYS A 100 -10.56 -7.60 -11.84
N HIS A 101 -9.82 -8.67 -12.11
CA HIS A 101 -10.36 -9.93 -12.61
C HIS A 101 -10.13 -11.02 -11.54
N GLY A 102 -11.17 -11.38 -10.77
CA GLY A 102 -11.01 -12.33 -9.67
C GLY A 102 -10.17 -11.75 -8.52
N PHE A 103 -8.89 -12.11 -8.41
CA PHE A 103 -7.97 -11.56 -7.41
C PHE A 103 -7.11 -10.39 -7.92
N PRO A 104 -6.40 -10.49 -9.06
CA PRO A 104 -5.51 -9.43 -9.53
C PRO A 104 -6.25 -8.17 -10.00
N ASN A 105 -5.65 -7.00 -9.70
CA ASN A 105 -6.01 -5.74 -10.36
C ASN A 105 -5.34 -5.70 -11.74
N ALA A 106 -6.06 -5.28 -12.78
CA ALA A 106 -5.46 -4.87 -14.05
C ALA A 106 -4.91 -3.45 -13.90
N PHE A 107 -5.80 -2.48 -13.69
CA PHE A 107 -5.45 -1.07 -13.63
C PHE A 107 -6.41 -0.34 -12.69
N GLY A 108 -6.17 0.95 -12.48
CA GLY A 108 -7.05 1.77 -11.67
C GLY A 108 -6.46 3.13 -11.38
N ILE A 109 -6.98 3.78 -10.35
CA ILE A 109 -6.56 5.12 -9.93
C ILE A 109 -6.15 5.04 -8.48
N HIS A 110 -4.99 5.59 -8.13
CA HIS A 110 -4.55 5.71 -6.75
C HIS A 110 -4.20 7.14 -6.38
N TRP A 111 -4.27 7.42 -5.08
CA TRP A 111 -3.82 8.68 -4.51
C TRP A 111 -2.29 8.68 -4.44
N ALA A 112 -1.64 9.61 -5.16
CA ALA A 112 -0.21 9.90 -5.00
C ALA A 112 0.03 10.88 -3.83
N GLY A 113 -0.98 11.66 -3.45
CA GLY A 113 -0.95 12.60 -2.35
C GLY A 113 -2.35 13.00 -1.88
N SER A 114 -2.48 14.11 -1.16
CA SER A 114 -3.80 14.62 -0.72
C SER A 114 -4.61 15.29 -1.84
N LYS A 115 -3.93 15.70 -2.92
CA LYS A 115 -4.49 16.43 -4.07
C LYS A 115 -4.16 15.81 -5.43
N SER A 116 -3.25 14.83 -5.46
CA SER A 116 -2.73 14.23 -6.69
C SER A 116 -3.20 12.79 -6.86
N LEU A 117 -3.54 12.48 -8.10
CA LEU A 117 -4.00 11.16 -8.54
C LEU A 117 -3.07 10.64 -9.63
N GLU A 118 -2.95 9.33 -9.68
CA GLU A 118 -2.21 8.59 -10.70
C GLU A 118 -3.05 7.43 -11.20
N VAL A 119 -3.01 7.18 -12.51
CA VAL A 119 -3.50 5.91 -13.06
C VAL A 119 -2.38 4.89 -12.92
N PHE A 120 -2.70 3.73 -12.35
CA PHE A 120 -1.79 2.59 -12.32
C PHE A 120 -2.19 1.52 -13.31
N LEU A 121 -1.20 0.83 -13.90
CA LEU A 121 -1.37 -0.27 -14.84
C LEU A 121 -0.46 -1.43 -14.39
N LYS A 122 -1.03 -2.60 -14.11
CA LYS A 122 -0.23 -3.80 -13.77
C LYS A 122 0.46 -4.34 -15.02
N LEU A 123 1.78 -4.44 -14.93
CA LEU A 123 2.65 -4.95 -15.98
C LEU A 123 4.04 -5.27 -15.38
N PRO A 124 4.74 -6.32 -15.83
CA PRO A 124 6.13 -6.54 -15.45
C PRO A 124 7.06 -5.48 -16.04
N LYS A 125 8.15 -5.18 -15.31
CA LYS A 125 9.16 -4.18 -15.72
C LYS A 125 9.73 -4.45 -17.11
N SER A 126 9.92 -5.72 -17.46
CA SER A 126 10.42 -6.14 -18.77
C SER A 126 9.55 -5.65 -19.94
N GLN A 127 8.25 -5.45 -19.72
CA GLN A 127 7.32 -4.96 -20.73
C GLN A 127 7.07 -3.44 -20.65
N PHE A 128 7.66 -2.75 -19.66
CA PHE A 128 7.44 -1.31 -19.46
C PHE A 128 7.83 -0.49 -20.70
N ALA A 129 8.97 -0.79 -21.32
CA ALA A 129 9.42 -0.09 -22.52
C ALA A 129 8.41 -0.21 -23.68
N LYS A 130 7.70 -1.35 -23.79
CA LYS A 130 6.64 -1.55 -24.79
C LYS A 130 5.40 -0.72 -24.45
N MET A 131 4.94 -0.79 -23.20
CA MET A 131 3.76 -0.03 -22.75
C MET A 131 3.99 1.49 -22.83
N ARG A 132 5.20 1.98 -22.51
CA ARG A 132 5.54 3.40 -22.59
C ARG A 132 5.35 3.99 -23.99
N LYS A 133 5.53 3.20 -25.05
CA LYS A 133 5.33 3.65 -26.45
C LYS A 133 3.87 3.98 -26.77
N VAL A 134 2.92 3.41 -26.02
CA VAL A 134 1.48 3.63 -26.22
C VAL A 134 0.88 4.58 -25.19
N ILE A 135 1.67 5.09 -24.25
CA ILE A 135 1.25 6.08 -23.26
C ILE A 135 1.74 7.46 -23.74
N PRO A 136 0.84 8.41 -24.08
CA PRO A 136 1.25 9.74 -24.54
C PRO A 136 1.61 10.69 -23.39
N TYR A 137 1.66 10.19 -22.15
CA TYR A 137 1.90 10.95 -20.94
C TYR A 137 3.20 10.53 -20.28
N LYS A 138 3.72 11.38 -19.39
CA LYS A 138 4.84 10.97 -18.53
C LYS A 138 4.43 9.77 -17.69
N SER A 139 5.18 8.69 -17.82
CA SER A 139 4.95 7.42 -17.12
C SER A 139 6.22 6.94 -16.45
N GLU A 140 6.07 6.34 -15.28
CA GLU A 140 7.15 5.83 -14.46
C GLU A 140 6.82 4.38 -14.05
N TYR A 141 7.85 3.59 -13.76
CA TYR A 141 7.67 2.23 -13.24
C TYR A 141 7.85 2.24 -11.73
N ASP A 142 6.83 1.83 -11.00
CA ASP A 142 6.88 1.63 -9.56
C ASP A 142 7.30 0.18 -9.27
N GLU A 143 8.56 0.01 -8.84
CA GLU A 143 9.15 -1.29 -8.48
C GLU A 143 8.45 -1.96 -7.30
N LYS A 144 7.99 -1.17 -6.33
CA LYS A 144 7.39 -1.68 -5.09
C LYS A 144 6.06 -2.35 -5.39
N TRP A 145 5.25 -1.73 -6.25
CA TRP A 145 3.93 -2.23 -6.62
C TRP A 145 3.90 -2.96 -7.96
N LYS A 146 5.04 -3.07 -8.65
CA LYS A 146 5.21 -3.72 -9.96
C LYS A 146 4.16 -3.23 -10.96
N GLN A 147 4.11 -1.91 -11.15
CA GLN A 147 3.10 -1.25 -11.96
C GLN A 147 3.67 -0.03 -12.66
N VAL A 148 3.06 0.33 -13.78
CA VAL A 148 3.31 1.61 -14.44
C VAL A 148 2.37 2.64 -13.84
N THR A 149 2.88 3.83 -13.50
CA THR A 149 2.07 4.96 -13.04
C THR A 149 2.06 6.06 -14.09
N VAL A 150 0.90 6.70 -14.25
CA VAL A 150 0.70 7.85 -15.13
C VAL A 150 0.07 8.96 -14.31
N ARG A 151 0.77 10.09 -14.20
CA ARG A 151 0.28 11.23 -13.42
C ARG A 151 -0.88 11.91 -14.12
N ILE A 152 -1.88 12.25 -13.32
CA ILE A 152 -3.07 12.96 -13.80
C ILE A 152 -2.83 14.46 -13.60
N ASP A 153 -2.91 15.20 -14.70
CA ASP A 153 -2.82 16.65 -14.76
C ASP A 153 -3.94 17.22 -15.66
N GLY A 154 -3.93 18.53 -15.90
CA GLY A 154 -5.00 19.23 -16.63
C GLY A 154 -5.21 18.79 -18.08
N GLN A 155 -4.26 18.09 -18.71
CA GLN A 155 -4.37 17.61 -20.09
C GLN A 155 -4.66 16.09 -20.17
N PHE A 156 -4.86 15.45 -19.03
CA PHE A 156 -5.09 14.03 -18.95
C PHE A 156 -6.43 13.62 -19.58
N ASN A 157 -6.41 12.59 -20.42
CA ASN A 157 -7.57 11.99 -21.05
C ASN A 157 -7.43 10.47 -21.01
N SER A 158 -8.28 9.80 -20.23
CA SER A 158 -8.20 8.37 -20.00
C SER A 158 -8.41 7.54 -21.27
N LYS A 159 -9.15 8.04 -22.25
CA LYS A 159 -9.38 7.34 -23.53
C LYS A 159 -8.09 7.14 -24.31
N LYS A 160 -7.10 8.02 -24.15
CA LYS A 160 -5.78 7.86 -24.79
C LYS A 160 -4.96 6.72 -24.17
N LEU A 161 -5.33 6.24 -22.98
CA LEU A 161 -4.70 5.10 -22.32
C LEU A 161 -5.33 3.74 -22.67
N VAL A 162 -6.37 3.69 -23.51
CA VAL A 162 -7.04 2.43 -23.90
C VAL A 162 -6.06 1.34 -24.38
N PRO A 163 -5.05 1.63 -25.23
CA PRO A 163 -4.05 0.62 -25.60
C PRO A 163 -3.26 0.08 -24.39
N ALA A 164 -2.88 0.95 -23.45
CA ALA A 164 -2.18 0.55 -22.22
C ALA A 164 -3.09 -0.26 -21.28
N PHE A 165 -4.36 0.13 -21.15
CA PHE A 165 -5.36 -0.64 -20.40
C PHE A 165 -5.54 -2.04 -20.97
N ARG A 166 -5.60 -2.17 -22.30
CA ARG A 166 -5.67 -3.47 -22.97
C ARG A 166 -4.46 -4.34 -22.64
N MET A 167 -3.24 -3.80 -22.76
CA MET A 167 -2.02 -4.55 -22.42
C MET A 167 -2.04 -5.03 -20.97
N SER A 168 -2.49 -4.18 -20.04
CA SER A 168 -2.59 -4.55 -18.63
C SER A 168 -3.66 -5.62 -18.38
N TYR A 169 -4.79 -5.54 -19.08
CA TYR A 169 -5.84 -6.54 -19.05
C TYR A 169 -5.40 -7.89 -19.63
N GLU A 170 -4.71 -7.90 -20.78
CA GLU A 170 -4.18 -9.12 -21.39
C GLU A 170 -3.14 -9.78 -20.48
N TYR A 171 -2.25 -8.98 -19.88
CA TYR A 171 -1.25 -9.48 -18.94
C TYR A 171 -1.88 -10.21 -17.75
N ILE A 172 -2.92 -9.65 -17.12
CA ILE A 172 -3.55 -10.33 -15.97
C ILE A 172 -4.33 -11.60 -16.38
N LEU A 173 -4.67 -11.75 -17.66
CA LEU A 173 -5.26 -12.97 -18.22
C LEU A 173 -4.19 -13.99 -18.64
N GLY A 174 -2.89 -13.65 -18.53
CA GLY A 174 -1.79 -14.52 -18.95
C GLY A 174 -1.58 -14.57 -20.46
N LYS A 175 -1.99 -13.52 -21.19
CA LYS A 175 -1.82 -13.40 -22.65
C LYS A 175 -0.67 -12.47 -23.03
#